data_AF-A0A2P2LFI8-F1
#
_entry.id   AF-A0A2P2LFI8-F1
#
_cell.length_a   1.000
_cell.length_b   1.000
_cell.length_c   1.000
_cell.angle_alpha   90.00
_cell.angle_beta   90.00
_cell.angle_gamma   90.00
#
_symmetry.space_group_name_H-M   'P 1'
#
loop_
_entity.id
_entity.type
_entity.pdbx_description
1 polymer ?
#
loop_
_entity_poly.entity_id
_entity_poly.type
_entity_poly.pdbx_seq_one_letter_code
_entity_poly.pdbx_strand_id
1 'polypeptide(L)'
;MCPEGERSQREQLQDLSVFERLDGDPRKTSPGLAIKKFCRTISSKNVQALDVRPLPILEETLTYLLSFLDSTDHDFEVTHDFIFDRTRSIRQDLVMQNIVNHRAIVMYEKMVKFHVISHLKLRHCGNTPSILSMHYLNMEQLIKTLTSLYSLYDANRDSTSFYKNEAEFRSLYVLLHLNPTSRVTVDPYSIVVMNHFPLRHPCIKC
;
A
#
# COMPACT_ATOMS: atom_id res chain seq x y z
N MET A 1 8.43 -0.27 13.96
CA MET A 1 8.03 -0.17 12.54
C MET A 1 8.95 0.74 11.70
N CYS A 2 9.92 1.42 12.31
CA CYS A 2 10.98 2.20 11.65
C CYS A 2 12.33 1.89 12.34
N PRO A 3 13.43 1.66 11.60
CA PRO A 3 14.76 1.52 12.18
C PRO A 3 15.14 2.73 13.06
N GLU A 4 15.95 2.50 14.09
CA GLU A 4 16.34 3.56 15.03
C GLU A 4 17.14 4.68 14.36
N GLY A 5 18.11 4.34 13.51
CA GLY A 5 18.92 5.32 12.79
C GLY A 5 18.08 6.26 11.93
N GLU A 6 17.13 5.72 11.15
CA GLU A 6 16.19 6.53 10.36
C GLU A 6 15.30 7.38 11.27
N ARG A 7 14.78 6.81 12.37
CA ARG A 7 13.92 7.54 13.31
C ARG A 7 14.63 8.77 13.88
N SER A 8 15.85 8.59 14.40
CA SER A 8 16.65 9.69 14.96
C SER A 8 17.01 10.73 13.90
N GLN A 9 17.35 10.30 12.68
CA GLN A 9 17.63 11.22 11.58
C GLN A 9 16.39 12.08 11.25
N ARG A 10 15.21 11.46 11.22
CA ARG A 10 13.95 12.16 10.88
C ARG A 10 13.50 13.12 11.98
N GLU A 11 13.77 12.83 13.25
CA GLU A 11 13.58 13.78 14.35
C GLU A 11 14.48 15.01 14.20
N GLN A 12 15.76 14.81 13.88
CA GLN A 12 16.72 15.90 13.67
C GLN A 12 16.35 16.78 12.47
N LEU A 13 15.90 16.17 11.37
CA LEU A 13 15.53 16.86 10.13
C LEU A 13 14.08 17.39 10.13
N GLN A 14 13.30 17.12 11.18
CA GLN A 14 11.86 17.45 11.26
C GLN A 14 11.03 16.85 10.12
N ASP A 15 11.44 15.68 9.63
CA ASP A 15 10.80 14.95 8.54
C ASP A 15 9.80 13.89 9.07
N LEU A 16 8.96 14.31 10.02
CA LEU A 16 7.91 13.47 10.61
C LEU A 16 6.53 13.82 10.04
N SER A 17 5.82 12.80 9.57
CA SER A 17 4.40 12.92 9.20
C SER A 17 3.58 13.31 10.42
N VAL A 18 2.43 13.96 10.23
CA VAL A 18 1.51 14.31 11.33
C VAL A 18 1.12 13.09 12.16
N PHE A 19 0.98 11.91 11.52
CA PHE A 19 0.66 10.63 12.16
C PHE A 19 1.80 10.02 12.99
N GLU A 20 3.03 10.54 12.84
CA GLU A 20 4.21 10.00 13.50
C GLU A 20 4.67 10.87 14.67
N ARG A 21 4.02 12.01 14.92
CA ARG A 21 4.44 12.99 15.93
C ARG A 21 3.93 12.62 17.30
N LEU A 22 4.84 12.57 18.27
CA LEU A 22 4.47 12.42 19.68
C LEU A 22 3.91 13.75 20.17
N ASP A 23 2.66 13.74 20.66
CA ASP A 23 1.94 14.93 21.13
C ASP A 23 1.89 16.08 20.11
N GLY A 24 1.95 15.75 18.81
CA GLY A 24 1.98 16.73 17.72
C GLY A 24 3.32 17.45 17.50
N ASP A 25 4.37 17.18 18.29
CA ASP A 25 5.69 17.81 18.13
C ASP A 25 6.40 17.30 16.85
N PRO A 26 6.72 18.17 15.88
CA PRO A 26 7.40 17.78 14.64
C PRO A 26 8.84 17.27 14.83
N ARG A 27 9.41 17.40 16.04
CA ARG A 27 10.76 16.94 16.38
C ARG A 27 10.79 15.64 17.19
N LYS A 28 9.63 15.11 17.59
CA LYS A 28 9.58 13.93 18.46
C LYS A 28 8.66 12.87 17.88
N THR A 29 9.12 11.63 17.94
CA THR A 29 8.32 10.45 17.62
C THR A 29 8.57 9.36 18.66
N SER A 30 7.96 8.20 18.45
CA SER A 30 8.19 7.00 19.26
C SER A 30 8.37 5.77 18.37
N PRO A 31 9.00 4.69 18.85
CA PRO A 31 9.13 3.44 18.10
C PRO A 31 7.78 2.84 17.62
N GLY A 32 6.70 3.14 18.34
CA GLY A 32 5.33 2.70 18.03
C GLY A 32 4.59 3.62 17.04
N LEU A 33 5.07 4.84 16.81
CA LEU A 33 4.47 5.78 15.84
C LEU A 33 5.24 5.79 14.52
N ALA A 34 6.57 5.82 14.57
CA ALA A 34 7.41 5.98 13.39
C ALA A 34 7.35 4.78 12.44
N ILE A 35 7.14 5.06 11.15
CA ILE A 35 7.14 4.06 10.08
C ILE A 35 8.20 4.41 9.04
N LYS A 36 9.00 3.42 8.65
CA LYS A 36 10.07 3.58 7.66
C LYS A 36 9.57 4.26 6.38
N LYS A 37 10.20 5.35 5.94
CA LYS A 37 9.91 6.04 4.66
C LYS A 37 10.39 5.21 3.47
N PHE A 38 9.83 5.46 2.30
CA PHE A 38 10.35 4.89 1.07
C PHE A 38 11.65 5.59 0.66
N CYS A 39 12.71 4.82 0.42
CA CYS A 39 13.99 5.37 -0.06
C CYS A 39 14.07 5.22 -1.59
N ARG A 40 14.17 6.34 -2.32
CA ARG A 40 14.26 6.34 -3.81
C ARG A 40 15.55 5.72 -4.32
N THR A 41 16.66 6.00 -3.63
CA THR A 41 18.01 5.63 -4.03
C THR A 41 18.59 4.69 -3.00
N ILE A 42 18.47 3.40 -3.26
CA ILE A 42 19.11 2.38 -2.44
C ILE A 42 20.37 1.95 -3.14
N SER A 43 21.49 2.13 -2.46
CA SER A 43 22.71 1.42 -2.80
C SER A 43 22.79 0.18 -1.90
N SER A 44 22.83 -1.01 -2.50
CA SER A 44 22.95 -2.27 -1.75
C SER A 44 24.18 -2.33 -0.85
N LYS A 45 25.22 -1.51 -1.14
CA LYS A 45 26.43 -1.39 -0.33
C LYS A 45 26.23 -0.66 1.01
N ASN A 46 25.14 0.12 1.15
CA ASN A 46 24.90 0.97 2.31
C ASN A 46 23.73 0.49 3.19
N VAL A 47 23.02 -0.57 2.80
CA VAL A 47 21.89 -1.11 3.56
C VAL A 47 22.40 -2.16 4.54
N GLN A 48 22.22 -1.90 5.83
CA GLN A 48 22.49 -2.87 6.88
C GLN A 48 21.27 -3.78 7.07
N ALA A 49 21.48 -4.99 7.62
CA ALA A 49 20.36 -5.88 7.95
C ALA A 49 19.37 -5.25 8.94
N LEU A 50 19.87 -4.40 9.85
CA LEU A 50 19.07 -3.64 10.83
C LEU A 50 18.17 -2.58 10.19
N ASP A 51 18.44 -2.18 8.95
CA ASP A 51 17.64 -1.19 8.23
C ASP A 51 16.40 -1.82 7.58
N VAL A 52 16.31 -3.15 7.51
CA VAL A 52 15.26 -3.87 6.79
C VAL A 52 14.33 -4.57 7.78
N ARG A 53 13.03 -4.28 7.71
CA ARG A 53 12.06 -4.87 8.64
C ARG A 53 11.80 -6.35 8.28
N PRO A 54 11.81 -7.27 9.26
CA PRO A 54 11.47 -8.67 9.01
C PRO A 54 9.97 -8.84 8.70
N LEU A 55 9.62 -9.95 8.04
CA LEU A 55 8.26 -10.20 7.55
C LEU A 55 7.13 -10.01 8.59
N PRO A 56 7.21 -10.51 9.84
CA PRO A 56 6.16 -10.28 10.83
C PRO A 56 5.92 -8.79 11.11
N ILE A 57 7.00 -8.01 11.22
CA ILE A 57 6.93 -6.57 11.44
C ILE A 57 6.35 -5.86 10.22
N LEU A 58 6.62 -6.33 9.00
CA LEU A 58 6.01 -5.77 7.79
C LEU A 58 4.49 -5.97 7.76
N GLU A 59 3.99 -7.15 8.15
CA GLU A 59 2.54 -7.43 8.23
C GLU A 59 1.83 -6.58 9.29
N GLU A 60 2.44 -6.46 10.47
CA GLU A 60 1.96 -5.60 11.55
C GLU A 60 1.94 -4.13 11.10
N THR A 61 3.04 -3.67 10.47
CA THR A 61 3.13 -2.30 9.95
C THR A 61 2.06 -2.03 8.90
N LEU A 62 1.83 -2.96 7.97
CA LEU A 62 0.78 -2.79 6.95
C LEU A 62 -0.61 -2.73 7.58
N THR A 63 -0.87 -3.57 8.58
CA THR A 63 -2.16 -3.58 9.29
C THR A 63 -2.38 -2.26 10.05
N TYR A 64 -1.36 -1.76 10.74
CA TYR A 64 -1.37 -0.46 11.39
C TYR A 64 -1.60 0.68 10.38
N LEU A 65 -0.87 0.70 9.26
CA LEU A 65 -1.03 1.71 8.20
C LEU A 65 -2.44 1.76 7.61
N LEU A 66 -3.05 0.61 7.37
CA LEU A 66 -4.37 0.56 6.76
C LEU A 66 -5.49 0.97 7.72
N SER A 67 -5.24 0.97 9.03
CA SER A 67 -6.20 1.48 10.02
C SER A 67 -6.48 2.98 9.88
N PHE A 68 -5.56 3.73 9.27
CA PHE A 68 -5.75 5.16 9.00
C PHE A 68 -6.73 5.45 7.86
N LEU A 69 -7.09 4.46 7.02
CA LEU A 69 -7.95 4.71 5.84
C LEU A 69 -9.36 5.18 6.18
N ASP A 70 -9.85 4.82 7.36
CA ASP A 70 -11.19 5.16 7.84
C ASP A 70 -11.15 6.31 8.86
N SER A 71 -9.96 6.81 9.22
CA SER A 71 -9.83 7.99 10.07
C SER A 71 -10.33 9.24 9.33
N THR A 72 -11.01 10.11 10.09
CA THR A 72 -11.48 11.43 9.64
C THR A 72 -10.71 12.56 10.32
N ASP A 73 -9.59 12.26 10.97
CA ASP A 73 -8.82 13.26 11.75
C ASP A 73 -8.05 14.23 10.85
N HIS A 74 -7.78 13.82 9.60
CA HIS A 74 -7.07 14.60 8.60
C HIS A 74 -7.72 14.43 7.22
N ASP A 75 -7.49 15.42 6.35
CA ASP A 75 -7.91 15.34 4.95
C ASP A 75 -7.35 14.08 4.28
N PHE A 76 -8.11 13.54 3.33
CA PHE A 76 -7.74 12.27 2.71
C PHE A 76 -6.42 12.35 1.95
N GLU A 77 -6.05 13.51 1.40
CA GLU A 77 -4.77 13.70 0.72
C GLU A 77 -3.59 13.46 1.66
N VAL A 78 -3.66 13.97 2.89
CA VAL A 78 -2.62 13.82 3.91
C VAL A 78 -2.48 12.35 4.32
N THR A 79 -3.63 11.69 4.54
CA THR A 79 -3.69 10.26 4.84
C THR A 79 -3.16 9.41 3.68
N HIS A 80 -3.54 9.75 2.44
CA HIS A 80 -3.09 9.10 1.22
C HIS A 80 -1.58 9.18 1.09
N ASP A 81 -1.00 10.37 1.15
CA ASP A 81 0.45 10.57 0.97
C ASP A 81 1.26 9.76 1.99
N PHE A 82 0.78 9.70 3.24
CA PHE A 82 1.41 8.90 4.27
C PHE A 82 1.37 7.41 3.95
N ILE A 83 0.19 6.83 3.72
CA ILE A 83 0.06 5.40 3.45
C ILE A 83 0.74 5.03 2.13
N PHE A 84 0.63 5.88 1.11
CA PHE A 84 1.26 5.70 -0.21
C PHE A 84 2.78 5.60 -0.11
N ASP A 85 3.43 6.49 0.65
CA ASP A 85 4.88 6.40 0.85
C ASP A 85 5.27 5.16 1.66
N ARG A 86 4.58 4.89 2.78
CA ARG A 86 4.97 3.80 3.68
C ARG A 86 4.70 2.41 3.10
N THR A 87 3.65 2.23 2.29
CA THR A 87 3.40 0.98 1.56
C THR A 87 4.47 0.70 0.51
N ARG A 88 5.00 1.73 -0.16
CA ARG A 88 6.17 1.57 -1.05
C ARG A 88 7.42 1.12 -0.29
N SER A 89 7.63 1.66 0.92
CA SER A 89 8.71 1.20 1.81
C SER A 89 8.55 -0.27 2.21
N ILE A 90 7.32 -0.72 2.49
CA ILE A 90 7.04 -2.13 2.79
C ILE A 90 7.37 -3.04 1.60
N ARG A 91 6.90 -2.68 0.39
CA ARG A 91 7.23 -3.43 -0.83
C ARG A 91 8.73 -3.49 -1.08
N GLN A 92 9.42 -2.37 -0.84
CA GLN A 92 10.86 -2.28 -0.96
C GLN A 92 11.58 -3.26 -0.02
N ASP A 93 11.17 -3.36 1.24
CA ASP A 93 11.73 -4.34 2.19
C ASP A 93 11.41 -5.79 1.80
N LEU A 94 10.21 -6.07 1.25
CA LEU A 94 9.86 -7.41 0.74
C LEU A 94 10.78 -7.82 -0.42
N VAL A 95 11.04 -6.90 -1.36
CA VAL A 95 11.92 -7.12 -2.50
C VAL A 95 13.37 -7.31 -2.05
N MET A 96 13.88 -6.47 -1.14
CA MET A 96 15.24 -6.60 -0.60
C MET A 96 15.52 -7.97 0.02
N GLN A 97 14.51 -8.54 0.70
CA GLN A 97 14.61 -9.83 1.37
C GLN A 97 14.25 -11.02 0.46
N ASN A 98 13.90 -10.78 -0.82
CA ASN A 98 13.39 -11.79 -1.74
C ASN A 98 12.23 -12.63 -1.16
N ILE A 99 11.31 -11.99 -0.43
CA ILE A 99 10.17 -12.69 0.19
C ILE A 99 9.09 -12.94 -0.87
N VAL A 100 8.85 -14.22 -1.16
CA VAL A 100 7.93 -14.65 -2.22
C VAL A 100 6.88 -15.67 -1.76
N ASN A 101 6.43 -15.64 -0.51
CA ASN A 101 5.51 -16.65 0.04
C ASN A 101 4.03 -16.17 0.09
N HIS A 102 3.13 -17.05 0.55
CA HIS A 102 1.69 -16.75 0.74
C HIS A 102 1.43 -15.50 1.60
N ARG A 103 2.24 -15.24 2.62
CA ARG A 103 2.10 -14.03 3.47
C ARG A 103 2.36 -12.77 2.67
N ALA A 104 3.40 -12.77 1.83
CA ALA A 104 3.66 -11.68 0.89
C ALA A 104 2.47 -11.46 -0.07
N ILE A 105 1.88 -12.53 -0.62
CA ILE A 105 0.69 -12.43 -1.49
C ILE A 105 -0.43 -11.65 -0.79
N VAL A 106 -0.82 -12.05 0.43
CA VAL A 106 -1.86 -11.37 1.22
C VAL A 106 -1.52 -9.89 1.46
N MET A 107 -0.26 -9.55 1.72
CA MET A 107 0.17 -8.16 1.86
C MET A 107 0.01 -7.37 0.56
N TYR A 108 0.41 -7.94 -0.58
CA TYR A 108 0.26 -7.31 -1.88
C TYR A 108 -1.21 -7.10 -2.25
N GLU A 109 -2.08 -8.06 -1.99
CA GLU A 109 -3.54 -7.91 -2.15
C GLU A 109 -4.08 -6.71 -1.37
N LYS A 110 -3.69 -6.56 -0.09
CA LYS A 110 -4.06 -5.42 0.75
C LYS A 110 -3.56 -4.08 0.19
N MET A 111 -2.31 -4.03 -0.30
CA MET A 111 -1.74 -2.82 -0.90
C MET A 111 -2.42 -2.44 -2.23
N VAL A 112 -2.80 -3.43 -3.06
CA VAL A 112 -3.61 -3.18 -4.27
C VAL A 112 -4.97 -2.59 -3.87
N LYS A 113 -5.65 -3.18 -2.88
CA LYS A 113 -6.94 -2.67 -2.38
C LYS A 113 -6.83 -1.22 -1.89
N PHE A 114 -5.77 -0.90 -1.15
CA PHE A 114 -5.46 0.48 -0.75
C PHE A 114 -5.40 1.43 -1.95
N HIS A 115 -4.66 1.07 -3.00
CA HIS A 115 -4.52 1.92 -4.18
C HIS A 115 -5.85 2.09 -4.94
N VAL A 116 -6.67 1.04 -5.03
CA VAL A 116 -8.02 1.12 -5.64
C VAL A 116 -8.93 2.05 -4.82
N ILE A 117 -8.98 1.88 -3.50
CA ILE A 117 -9.76 2.74 -2.59
C ILE A 117 -9.28 4.19 -2.69
N SER A 118 -7.96 4.40 -2.68
CA SER A 118 -7.36 5.72 -2.83
C SER A 118 -7.73 6.38 -4.14
N HIS A 119 -7.71 5.64 -5.25
CA HIS A 119 -8.12 6.16 -6.55
C HIS A 119 -9.56 6.67 -6.53
N LEU A 120 -10.47 5.94 -5.89
CA LEU A 120 -11.87 6.33 -5.76
C LEU A 120 -12.04 7.54 -4.84
N LYS A 121 -11.39 7.55 -3.67
CA LYS A 121 -11.48 8.67 -2.71
C LYS A 121 -10.89 9.96 -3.29
N LEU A 122 -9.71 9.91 -3.92
CA LEU A 122 -9.07 11.08 -4.55
C LEU A 122 -9.92 11.73 -5.65
N ARG A 123 -10.88 11.03 -6.27
CA ARG A 123 -11.78 11.66 -7.27
C ARG A 123 -12.70 12.71 -6.65
N HIS A 124 -12.95 12.62 -5.35
CA HIS A 124 -13.82 13.53 -4.62
C HIS A 124 -13.05 14.73 -4.03
N CYS A 125 -11.71 14.71 -4.10
CA CYS A 125 -10.83 15.74 -3.56
C CYS A 125 -10.75 17.02 -4.41
N GLY A 126 -11.39 17.06 -5.58
CA GLY A 126 -11.31 18.16 -6.54
C GLY A 126 -10.17 17.99 -7.56
N ASN A 127 -9.91 19.03 -8.37
CA ASN A 127 -9.07 18.94 -9.57
C ASN A 127 -7.82 19.84 -9.51
N THR A 128 -7.19 20.00 -8.34
CA THR A 128 -5.95 20.78 -8.25
C THR A 128 -4.78 20.05 -8.94
N PRO A 129 -3.74 20.76 -9.43
CA PRO A 129 -2.57 20.11 -10.02
C PRO A 129 -1.88 19.10 -9.09
N SER A 130 -1.91 19.34 -7.78
CA SER A 130 -1.36 18.42 -6.77
C SER A 130 -2.16 17.12 -6.72
N ILE A 131 -3.49 17.20 -6.65
CA ILE A 131 -4.38 16.02 -6.64
C ILE A 131 -4.27 15.23 -7.95
N LEU A 132 -4.16 15.89 -9.10
CA LEU A 132 -3.94 15.22 -10.38
C LEU A 132 -2.61 14.44 -10.40
N SER A 133 -1.55 15.00 -9.80
CA SER A 133 -0.27 14.32 -9.61
C SER A 133 -0.41 13.11 -8.67
N MET A 134 -1.13 13.25 -7.56
CA MET A 134 -1.42 12.14 -6.64
C MET A 134 -2.17 11.01 -7.33
N HIS A 135 -3.20 11.32 -8.13
CA HIS A 135 -3.92 10.33 -8.95
C HIS A 135 -2.97 9.58 -9.89
N TYR A 136 -2.14 10.31 -10.62
CA TYR A 136 -1.20 9.73 -11.57
C TYR A 136 -0.21 8.79 -10.88
N LEU A 137 0.41 9.25 -9.78
CA LEU A 137 1.37 8.47 -9.00
C LEU A 137 0.71 7.25 -8.33
N ASN A 138 -0.53 7.41 -7.83
CA ASN A 138 -1.32 6.31 -7.29
C ASN A 138 -1.56 5.22 -8.33
N MET A 139 -1.97 5.60 -9.55
CA MET A 139 -2.16 4.66 -10.66
C MET A 139 -0.86 3.96 -11.07
N GLU A 140 0.26 4.68 -11.12
CA GLU A 140 1.56 4.09 -11.42
C GLU A 140 1.96 3.03 -10.37
N GLN A 141 1.76 3.33 -9.08
CA GLN A 141 2.06 2.36 -8.02
C GLN A 141 1.05 1.22 -7.94
N LEU A 142 -0.22 1.46 -8.26
CA LEU A 142 -1.24 0.41 -8.40
C LEU A 142 -0.79 -0.63 -9.42
N ILE A 143 -0.43 -0.19 -10.64
CA ILE A 143 0.04 -1.07 -11.71
C ILE A 143 1.28 -1.85 -11.23
N LYS A 144 2.30 -1.16 -10.69
CA LYS A 144 3.52 -1.82 -10.19
C LYS A 144 3.23 -2.84 -9.09
N THR A 145 2.34 -2.53 -8.15
CA THR A 145 1.97 -3.45 -7.06
C THR A 145 1.24 -4.67 -7.61
N LEU A 146 0.33 -4.46 -8.56
CA LEU A 146 -0.45 -5.51 -9.17
C LEU A 146 0.39 -6.43 -10.07
N THR A 147 1.34 -5.87 -10.81
CA THR A 147 2.33 -6.67 -11.56
C THR A 147 3.13 -7.56 -10.63
N SER A 148 3.62 -7.04 -9.50
CA SER A 148 4.32 -7.86 -8.49
C SER A 148 3.42 -8.96 -7.92
N LEU A 149 2.16 -8.66 -7.62
CA LEU A 149 1.19 -9.65 -7.15
C LEU A 149 0.95 -10.76 -8.20
N TYR A 150 0.86 -10.40 -9.47
CA TYR A 150 0.72 -11.35 -10.58
C TYR A 150 1.92 -12.31 -10.63
N SER A 151 3.14 -11.78 -10.57
CA SER A 151 4.36 -12.59 -10.51
C SER A 151 4.42 -13.50 -9.28
N LEU A 152 3.93 -13.04 -8.12
CA LEU A 152 3.87 -13.87 -6.92
C LEU A 152 2.89 -15.03 -7.06
N TYR A 153 1.72 -14.81 -7.67
CA TYR A 153 0.80 -15.91 -7.96
C TYR A 153 1.42 -16.95 -8.88
N ASP A 154 2.13 -16.50 -9.94
CA ASP A 154 2.79 -17.42 -10.88
C ASP A 154 3.93 -18.19 -10.22
N ALA A 155 4.75 -17.52 -9.39
CA ALA A 155 5.87 -18.14 -8.69
C ALA A 155 5.46 -19.15 -7.61
N ASN A 156 4.23 -19.05 -7.08
CA ASN A 156 3.70 -19.95 -6.06
C ASN A 156 2.51 -20.77 -6.58
N ARG A 157 2.44 -20.99 -7.89
CA ARG A 157 1.41 -21.82 -8.49
C ARG A 157 1.76 -23.29 -8.33
N ASP A 158 1.00 -24.00 -7.50
CA ASP A 158 1.01 -25.46 -7.47
C ASP A 158 -0.13 -26.02 -8.33
N SER A 159 -0.01 -27.27 -8.79
CA SER A 159 -1.01 -27.91 -9.67
C SER A 159 -2.39 -28.11 -9.00
N THR A 160 -2.50 -27.91 -7.69
CA THR A 160 -3.70 -28.22 -6.90
C THR A 160 -4.19 -27.08 -6.02
N SER A 161 -3.52 -25.92 -5.97
CA SER A 161 -3.92 -24.80 -5.11
C SER A 161 -4.22 -23.54 -5.92
N PHE A 162 -5.37 -22.93 -5.62
CA PHE A 162 -5.77 -21.64 -6.16
C PHE A 162 -5.91 -20.65 -5.00
N TYR A 163 -5.35 -19.46 -5.16
CA TYR A 163 -5.58 -18.41 -4.17
C TYR A 163 -6.98 -17.84 -4.36
N LYS A 164 -7.74 -17.74 -3.26
CA LYS A 164 -9.15 -17.34 -3.28
C LYS A 164 -9.40 -16.03 -4.05
N ASN A 165 -8.48 -15.06 -3.96
CA ASN A 165 -8.65 -13.74 -4.56
C ASN A 165 -7.90 -13.59 -5.90
N GLU A 166 -7.20 -14.62 -6.39
CA GLU A 166 -6.37 -14.52 -7.59
C GLU A 166 -7.16 -14.09 -8.82
N ALA A 167 -8.36 -14.65 -9.01
CA ALA A 167 -9.22 -14.30 -10.14
C ALA A 167 -9.61 -12.80 -10.11
N GLU A 168 -9.88 -12.24 -8.93
CA GLU A 168 -10.21 -10.81 -8.74
C GLU A 168 -9.05 -9.93 -9.20
N PHE A 169 -7.84 -10.20 -8.69
CA PHE A 169 -6.67 -9.40 -8.98
C PHE A 169 -6.14 -9.59 -10.41
N ARG A 170 -6.23 -10.79 -10.99
CA ARG A 170 -5.92 -11.00 -12.42
C ARG A 170 -6.90 -10.26 -13.33
N SER A 171 -8.19 -10.24 -12.97
CA SER A 171 -9.19 -9.46 -13.70
C SER A 171 -8.88 -7.96 -13.64
N LEU A 172 -8.53 -7.44 -12.46
CA LEU A 172 -8.08 -6.05 -12.32
C LEU A 172 -6.84 -5.76 -13.16
N TYR A 173 -5.89 -6.69 -13.23
CA TYR A 173 -4.67 -6.53 -14.03
C TYR A 173 -5.02 -6.40 -15.50
N VAL A 174 -5.88 -7.27 -16.03
CA VAL A 174 -6.36 -7.17 -17.41
C VAL A 174 -7.06 -5.81 -17.64
N LEU A 175 -8.01 -5.42 -16.78
CA LEU A 175 -8.74 -4.15 -16.91
C LEU A 175 -7.82 -2.93 -16.98
N LEU A 176 -6.75 -2.90 -16.19
CA LEU A 176 -5.78 -1.80 -16.22
C LEU A 176 -4.92 -1.75 -17.48
N HIS A 177 -4.82 -2.85 -18.23
CA HIS A 177 -3.99 -2.96 -19.44
C HIS A 177 -4.78 -3.06 -20.76
N LEU A 178 -6.12 -3.14 -20.71
CA LEU A 178 -6.97 -3.29 -21.90
C LEU A 178 -6.97 -2.07 -22.85
N ASN A 179 -6.52 -0.89 -22.42
CA ASN A 179 -6.39 0.28 -23.28
C ASN A 179 -5.05 1.01 -23.08
N PRO A 180 -4.02 0.75 -23.91
CA PRO A 180 -2.75 1.49 -23.86
C PRO A 180 -2.89 2.96 -24.31
N THR A 181 -3.91 3.27 -25.12
CA THR A 181 -4.11 4.58 -25.77
C THR A 181 -5.14 5.46 -25.08
N SER A 182 -5.96 4.94 -24.16
CA SER A 182 -6.72 5.76 -23.23
C SER A 182 -5.99 5.74 -21.90
N ARG A 183 -5.46 6.88 -21.46
CA ARG A 183 -5.07 7.07 -20.06
C ARG A 183 -6.34 6.84 -19.25
N VAL A 184 -6.48 5.63 -18.71
CA VAL A 184 -7.75 5.09 -18.24
C VAL A 184 -8.37 6.01 -17.17
N THR A 185 -9.31 6.85 -17.58
CA THR A 185 -10.44 7.22 -16.72
C THR A 185 -11.21 5.93 -16.52
N VAL A 186 -10.94 5.22 -15.41
CA VAL A 186 -11.69 4.01 -15.08
C VAL A 186 -13.15 4.44 -14.91
N ASP A 187 -13.98 4.07 -15.87
CA ASP A 187 -15.41 4.39 -15.92
C ASP A 187 -16.10 3.75 -14.69
N PRO A 188 -17.04 4.43 -13.99
CA PRO A 188 -17.60 3.97 -12.72
C PRO A 188 -18.22 2.57 -12.80
N TYR A 189 -18.73 2.18 -13.97
CA TYR A 189 -19.40 0.90 -14.15
C TYR A 189 -18.48 -0.31 -14.06
N SER A 190 -17.19 -0.19 -14.35
CA SER A 190 -16.27 -1.34 -14.33
C SER A 190 -15.83 -1.75 -12.92
N ILE A 191 -15.87 -0.83 -11.95
CA ILE A 191 -15.52 -1.11 -10.54
C ILE A 191 -16.77 -1.55 -9.76
N VAL A 192 -17.97 -1.06 -10.10
CA VAL A 192 -19.21 -1.43 -9.41
C VAL A 192 -19.55 -2.91 -9.58
N VAL A 193 -19.12 -3.57 -10.67
CA VAL A 193 -19.29 -5.03 -10.84
C VAL A 193 -18.59 -5.83 -9.73
N MET A 194 -17.52 -5.30 -9.10
CA MET A 194 -16.87 -5.97 -7.98
C MET A 194 -17.56 -5.75 -6.62
N ASN A 195 -18.47 -4.78 -6.49
CA ASN A 195 -19.21 -4.51 -5.25
C ASN A 195 -20.52 -5.33 -5.12
N HIS A 196 -20.88 -6.15 -6.11
CA HIS A 196 -22.09 -6.99 -6.09
C HIS A 196 -21.81 -8.48 -5.82
N PHE A 197 -20.87 -8.80 -4.92
CA PHE A 197 -20.82 -10.13 -4.30
C PHE A 197 -20.94 -10.01 -2.78
N PRO A 198 -21.96 -10.65 -2.17
CA PRO A 198 -22.40 -10.32 -0.83
C PRO A 198 -21.36 -10.70 0.23
N LEU A 199 -21.07 -9.74 1.11
CA LEU A 199 -20.59 -9.99 2.46
C LEU A 199 -21.54 -10.99 3.12
N ARG A 200 -21.09 -12.24 3.27
CA ARG A 200 -21.83 -13.26 4.03
C ARG A 200 -22.01 -12.77 5.47
N HIS A 201 -23.22 -12.40 5.84
CA HIS A 201 -23.64 -12.37 7.23
C HIS A 201 -23.73 -13.81 7.78
N PRO A 202 -23.45 -14.01 9.08
CA PRO A 202 -23.49 -15.33 9.69
C PRO A 202 -24.95 -15.79 9.84
N CYS A 203 -25.24 -17.01 9.38
CA CYS A 203 -26.51 -17.66 9.67
C CYS A 203 -26.71 -17.81 11.18
N ILE A 204 -27.73 -17.13 11.71
CA ILE A 204 -28.32 -17.44 13.01
C ILE A 204 -29.17 -18.69 12.80
N LYS A 205 -28.88 -19.73 13.59
CA LYS A 205 -29.67 -20.95 13.70
C LYS A 205 -30.97 -20.64 14.44
N CYS A 206 -32.09 -21.04 13.84
CA CYS A 206 -33.27 -21.57 14.53
C CYS A 206 -33.68 -22.84 13.78
#